data_AF-A0A060SHV0-F1
#
_entry.id   AF-A0A060SHV0-F1
#
_cell.length_a   1.000
_cell.length_b   1.000
_cell.length_c   1.000
_cell.angle_alpha   90.00
_cell.angle_beta   90.00
_cell.angle_gamma   90.00
#
_symmetry.space_group_name_H-M   'P 1'
#
loop_
_entity.id
_entity.type
_entity.pdbx_description
1 polymer ?
#
loop_
_entity_poly.entity_id
_entity_poly.type
_entity_poly.pdbx_seq_one_letter_code
_entity_poly.pdbx_strand_id
1 'polypeptide(L)'
;MAINVKETGPDGRRQVVSYTIPLLTKDEVDARLRQRAESHTVMRHGGIVWKSETASLPSNDPIEDASSSMLIERDASDAAPPGDYLFFAVMDGHAGPYTSRVLSDILIPTVAMELASRINNPGAGTSDAGLLQKTKSLLTRLSSATPYDANPADVSRAIEAAFTKLDAQIVNAPLEILYRAVDQEALKKKLIPDLSNHPLAESSIRTALSGVYEETEDGKGTWRVEVLTEDQTGRNPNELKRLQSEHPADEADAVVRNGRILGGLEPSRAFGDARYKWPREVQEVLNKAFMEPKGQAMRPPPPMLKTPPYVTATPVVTHRPLSFLPLPEKDAPKPKSVMRFLVLATDGLWDELSNEEVVALVGGYLSGVRGTIPKNDLPSLVPTSIGNAGVEGKNKDHRRQQEGAWAFEDSNVGTHLIRNALGGGDVTRLRKIASIPAPHSRRYRDDITVTVVWWEDGRDAQAERASAPGGQVVDGQEQAKAKL
;
A
#
# COMPACT_ATOMS: atom_id res chain seq x y z
N MET A 1 -5.76 -29.42 16.03
CA MET A 1 -5.33 -29.88 14.68
C MET A 1 -3.82 -30.10 14.71
N ALA A 2 -3.27 -30.97 13.85
CA ALA A 2 -1.82 -31.18 13.75
C ALA A 2 -1.26 -30.46 12.51
N ILE A 3 -0.10 -29.82 12.64
CA ILE A 3 0.68 -29.28 11.52
C ILE A 3 2.06 -29.92 11.49
N ASN A 4 2.60 -30.16 10.30
CA ASN A 4 3.93 -30.73 10.10
C ASN A 4 4.91 -29.63 9.70
N VAL A 5 5.97 -29.44 10.50
CA VAL A 5 6.98 -28.41 10.28
C VAL A 5 8.32 -29.09 10.03
N LYS A 6 8.99 -28.68 8.96
CA LYS A 6 10.39 -29.06 8.70
C LYS A 6 11.30 -28.16 9.52
N GLU A 7 12.07 -28.77 10.42
CA GLU A 7 13.00 -28.09 11.32
C GLU A 7 14.37 -28.76 11.27
N THR A 8 15.42 -28.01 11.61
CA THR A 8 16.79 -28.53 11.70
C THR A 8 17.03 -29.02 13.12
N GLY A 9 17.27 -30.32 13.29
CA GLY A 9 17.57 -30.92 14.57
C GLY A 9 18.94 -30.50 15.12
N PRO A 10 19.24 -30.83 16.39
CA PRO A 10 20.53 -30.53 17.02
C PRO A 10 21.74 -31.14 16.28
N ASP A 11 21.50 -32.18 15.49
CA ASP A 11 22.48 -32.87 14.64
C ASP A 11 22.68 -32.21 13.26
N GLY A 12 22.01 -31.07 13.01
CA GLY A 12 22.04 -30.35 11.74
C GLY A 12 21.19 -31.00 10.64
N ARG A 13 20.46 -32.10 10.92
CA ARG A 13 19.62 -32.77 9.93
C ARG A 13 18.21 -32.19 9.92
N ARG A 14 17.58 -32.18 8.74
CA ARG A 14 16.18 -31.78 8.61
C ARG A 14 15.27 -32.92 9.08
N GLN A 15 14.42 -32.63 10.05
CA GLN A 15 13.37 -33.51 10.56
C GLN A 15 12.00 -32.88 10.38
N VAL A 16 10.96 -33.71 10.30
CA VAL A 16 9.56 -33.25 10.30
C VAL A 16 9.01 -33.44 11.71
N VAL A 17 8.65 -32.34 12.36
CA VAL A 17 8.05 -32.33 13.70
C VAL A 17 6.56 -32.01 13.55
N SER A 18 5.71 -32.78 14.24
CA SER A 18 4.26 -32.56 14.27
C SER A 18 3.89 -31.74 15.50
N TYR A 19 3.29 -30.57 15.29
CA TYR A 19 2.79 -29.69 16.34
C TYR A 19 1.28 -29.81 16.46
N THR A 20 0.77 -30.00 17.68
CA THR A 20 -0.67 -29.95 17.95
C THR A 20 -1.06 -28.53 18.33
N ILE A 21 -1.93 -27.92 17.52
CA ILE A 21 -2.43 -26.56 17.72
C ILE A 21 -3.90 -26.63 18.14
N PRO A 22 -4.30 -25.96 19.25
CA PRO A 22 -5.71 -25.79 19.60
C PRO A 22 -6.47 -25.09 18.47
N LEU A 23 -7.56 -25.69 18.01
CA LEU A 23 -8.38 -25.09 16.97
C LEU A 23 -9.31 -24.07 17.63
N LEU A 24 -9.20 -22.80 17.23
CA LEU A 24 -10.12 -21.77 17.67
C LEU A 24 -11.56 -22.10 17.29
N THR A 25 -12.51 -21.70 18.12
CA THR A 25 -13.95 -21.67 17.83
C THR A 25 -14.27 -20.67 16.70
N LYS A 26 -15.49 -20.72 16.15
CA LYS A 26 -15.90 -19.73 15.14
C LYS A 26 -15.85 -18.31 15.73
N ASP A 27 -16.36 -18.14 16.94
CA ASP A 27 -16.43 -16.82 17.58
C ASP A 27 -15.04 -16.23 17.87
N GLU A 28 -14.08 -17.05 18.29
CA GLU A 28 -12.69 -16.61 18.48
C GLU A 28 -12.04 -16.18 17.15
N VAL A 29 -12.36 -16.87 16.04
CA VAL A 29 -11.87 -16.49 14.71
C VAL A 29 -12.53 -15.20 14.23
N ASP A 30 -13.85 -15.05 14.42
CA ASP A 30 -14.57 -13.84 14.07
C ASP A 30 -14.05 -12.63 14.88
N ALA A 31 -13.80 -12.83 16.18
CA ALA A 31 -13.16 -11.82 17.03
C ALA A 31 -11.75 -11.46 16.56
N ARG A 32 -10.95 -12.47 16.15
CA ARG A 32 -9.59 -12.25 15.62
C ARG A 32 -9.60 -11.47 14.31
N LEU A 33 -10.51 -11.78 13.38
CA LEU A 33 -10.64 -11.06 12.11
C LEU A 33 -11.07 -9.60 12.31
N ARG A 34 -11.89 -9.32 13.34
CA ARG A 34 -12.35 -7.96 13.68
C ARG A 34 -11.41 -7.19 14.61
N GLN A 35 -10.39 -7.85 15.17
CA GLN A 35 -9.54 -7.28 16.21
C GLN A 35 -8.87 -5.97 15.79
N ARG A 36 -8.56 -5.84 14.49
CA ARG A 36 -7.93 -4.65 13.89
C ARG A 36 -8.78 -4.07 12.77
N ALA A 37 -10.10 -4.22 12.86
CA ALA A 37 -11.04 -3.65 11.92
C ALA A 37 -11.43 -2.23 12.36
N GLU A 38 -11.35 -1.29 11.42
CA GLU A 38 -11.67 0.11 11.61
C GLU A 38 -12.62 0.57 10.51
N SER A 39 -13.52 1.49 10.85
CA SER A 39 -14.47 2.10 9.91
C SER A 39 -14.50 3.61 10.13
N HIS A 40 -14.34 4.37 9.05
CA HIS A 40 -14.36 5.82 9.05
C HIS A 40 -15.38 6.34 8.04
N THR A 41 -16.12 7.38 8.42
CA THR A 41 -17.07 8.06 7.54
C THR A 41 -16.86 9.56 7.68
N VAL A 42 -16.68 10.26 6.57
CA VAL A 42 -16.49 11.71 6.56
C VAL A 42 -17.30 12.36 5.44
N MET A 43 -18.06 13.39 5.81
CA MET A 43 -18.82 14.19 4.85
C MET A 43 -17.98 15.39 4.43
N ARG A 44 -17.80 15.58 3.11
CA ARG A 44 -17.02 16.70 2.55
C ARG A 44 -17.88 17.66 1.75
N HIS A 45 -17.25 18.76 1.34
CA HIS A 45 -17.81 19.77 0.45
C HIS A 45 -18.47 19.14 -0.78
N GLY A 46 -19.55 19.75 -1.26
CA GLY A 46 -20.35 19.18 -2.36
C GLY A 46 -21.31 18.07 -1.95
N GLY A 47 -21.37 17.73 -0.65
CA GLY A 47 -22.35 16.78 -0.10
C GLY A 47 -21.98 15.31 -0.28
N ILE A 48 -20.74 15.02 -0.68
CA ILE A 48 -20.22 13.65 -0.79
C ILE A 48 -19.88 13.09 0.60
N VAL A 49 -20.28 11.84 0.84
CA VAL A 49 -19.90 11.08 2.03
C VAL A 49 -18.88 10.05 1.62
N TRP A 50 -17.64 10.22 2.08
CA TRP A 50 -16.57 9.25 1.92
C TRP A 50 -16.61 8.26 3.08
N LYS A 51 -16.51 6.98 2.76
CA LYS A 51 -16.42 5.90 3.72
C LYS A 51 -15.16 5.09 3.45
N SER A 52 -14.50 4.66 4.51
CA SER A 52 -13.36 3.76 4.40
C SER A 52 -13.36 2.75 5.52
N GLU A 53 -13.02 1.51 5.19
CA GLU A 53 -12.93 0.43 6.14
C GLU A 53 -11.62 -0.32 5.95
N THR A 54 -10.88 -0.45 7.05
CA THR A 54 -9.59 -1.13 7.08
C THR A 54 -9.70 -2.35 7.98
N ALA A 55 -9.04 -3.44 7.61
CA ALA A 55 -8.85 -4.59 8.49
C ALA A 55 -7.47 -5.21 8.25
N SER A 56 -6.89 -5.81 9.29
CA SER A 56 -5.64 -6.56 9.17
C SER A 56 -5.64 -7.86 9.95
N LEU A 57 -5.00 -8.90 9.40
CA LEU A 57 -4.76 -10.17 10.05
C LEU A 57 -3.27 -10.53 10.01
N PRO A 58 -2.62 -10.74 11.17
CA PRO A 58 -1.21 -11.10 11.21
C PRO A 58 -0.96 -12.57 10.84
N SER A 59 0.13 -12.76 10.11
CA SER A 59 0.90 -13.99 9.98
C SER A 59 2.23 -13.90 10.73
N ASN A 60 2.88 -12.73 10.75
CA ASN A 60 4.07 -12.49 11.55
C ASN A 60 3.71 -11.96 12.96
N ASP A 61 4.62 -12.16 13.91
CA ASP A 61 4.52 -11.54 15.24
C ASP A 61 5.86 -10.89 15.62
N PRO A 62 5.92 -9.55 15.69
CA PRO A 62 4.85 -8.61 15.33
C PRO A 62 4.46 -8.66 13.84
N ILE A 63 3.24 -8.19 13.53
CA ILE A 63 2.81 -7.95 12.13
C ILE A 63 3.76 -6.99 11.44
N GLU A 64 4.16 -7.32 10.21
CA GLU A 64 5.03 -6.49 9.38
C GLU A 64 4.24 -5.49 8.53
N ASP A 65 2.99 -5.78 8.16
CA ASP A 65 2.10 -4.83 7.52
C ASP A 65 1.75 -3.60 8.39
N ALA A 66 1.48 -2.47 7.74
CA ALA A 66 0.89 -1.27 8.33
C ALA A 66 -0.09 -0.57 7.35
N SER A 67 -0.90 0.35 7.85
CA SER A 67 -1.78 1.20 7.04
C SER A 67 -1.90 2.60 7.63
N SER A 68 -2.23 3.58 6.79
CA SER A 68 -2.45 4.96 7.23
C SER A 68 -3.48 5.65 6.34
N SER A 69 -4.22 6.60 6.92
CA SER A 69 -5.12 7.46 6.17
C SER A 69 -5.12 8.85 6.75
N MET A 70 -5.18 9.87 5.90
CA MET A 70 -5.26 11.26 6.33
C MET A 70 -6.15 12.06 5.40
N LEU A 71 -6.92 12.95 5.98
CA LEU A 71 -7.67 13.97 5.29
C LEU A 71 -7.00 15.32 5.54
N ILE A 72 -6.71 16.04 4.47
CA ILE A 72 -6.09 17.36 4.53
C ILE A 72 -7.00 18.35 3.81
N GLU A 73 -7.48 19.32 4.57
CA GLU A 73 -8.35 20.36 4.04
C GLU A 73 -7.51 21.39 3.30
N ARG A 74 -7.94 21.78 2.10
CA ARG A 74 -7.33 22.91 1.42
C ARG A 74 -7.75 24.21 2.08
N ASP A 75 -6.86 25.19 2.08
CA ASP A 75 -7.23 26.53 2.47
C ASP A 75 -8.30 27.08 1.51
N ALA A 76 -9.32 27.72 2.07
CA ALA A 76 -10.37 28.40 1.32
C ALA A 76 -9.81 29.58 0.49
N SER A 77 -8.58 30.02 0.79
CA SER A 77 -7.86 31.06 0.05
C SER A 77 -7.08 30.55 -1.17
N ASP A 78 -7.04 29.23 -1.40
CA ASP A 78 -6.33 28.62 -2.53
C ASP A 78 -6.94 29.05 -3.89
N ALA A 79 -6.09 29.27 -4.89
CA ALA A 79 -6.49 29.65 -6.24
C ALA A 79 -7.09 28.48 -7.03
N ALA A 80 -6.90 27.23 -6.58
CA ALA A 80 -7.58 26.06 -7.13
C ALA A 80 -9.04 25.97 -6.68
N PRO A 81 -9.90 25.22 -7.40
CA PRO A 81 -11.26 24.95 -6.95
C PRO A 81 -11.28 24.33 -5.54
N PRO A 82 -12.30 24.63 -4.72
CA PRO A 82 -12.47 24.01 -3.41
C PRO A 82 -12.40 22.49 -3.51
N GLY A 83 -11.65 21.86 -2.62
CA GLY A 83 -11.45 20.42 -2.61
C GLY A 83 -10.56 20.02 -1.46
N ASP A 84 -10.50 18.73 -1.19
CA ASP A 84 -9.72 18.19 -0.08
C ASP A 84 -8.82 17.08 -0.59
N TYR A 85 -7.68 16.90 0.07
CA TYR A 85 -6.82 15.75 -0.21
C TYR A 85 -7.18 14.62 0.74
N LEU A 86 -7.51 13.46 0.18
CA LEU A 86 -7.73 12.23 0.93
C LEU A 86 -6.60 11.27 0.57
N PHE A 87 -5.83 10.89 1.57
CA PHE A 87 -4.74 9.94 1.45
C PHE A 87 -5.09 8.64 2.14
N PHE A 88 -4.77 7.53 1.47
CA PHE A 88 -4.85 6.18 2.01
C PHE A 88 -3.59 5.43 1.57
N ALA A 89 -3.01 4.66 2.48
CA ALA A 89 -1.81 3.87 2.23
C ALA A 89 -1.89 2.54 2.96
N VAL A 90 -1.41 1.49 2.29
CA VAL A 90 -1.07 0.19 2.89
C VAL A 90 0.42 -0.05 2.64
N MET A 91 1.11 -0.56 3.65
CA MET A 91 2.55 -0.82 3.62
C MET A 91 2.79 -2.28 3.98
N ASP A 92 3.40 -3.01 3.06
CA ASP A 92 3.83 -4.41 3.23
C ASP A 92 5.28 -4.40 3.70
N GLY A 93 5.48 -4.68 4.99
CA GLY A 93 6.79 -4.71 5.62
C GLY A 93 7.47 -6.07 5.48
N HIS A 94 8.79 -6.09 5.52
CA HIS A 94 9.55 -7.34 5.53
C HIS A 94 10.86 -7.18 6.32
N ALA A 95 11.36 -8.31 6.82
CA ALA A 95 12.56 -8.35 7.66
C ALA A 95 12.44 -7.53 8.95
N GLY A 96 11.22 -7.43 9.47
CA GLY A 96 10.82 -6.65 10.62
C GLY A 96 9.72 -5.64 10.29
N PRO A 97 8.99 -5.13 11.30
CA PRO A 97 7.85 -4.24 11.11
C PRO A 97 8.24 -2.75 11.12
N TYR A 98 9.53 -2.44 11.19
CA TYR A 98 9.97 -1.13 11.70
C TYR A 98 9.63 0.01 10.76
N THR A 99 9.81 -0.15 9.45
CA THR A 99 9.53 0.98 8.56
C THR A 99 8.15 1.01 7.97
N SER A 100 7.46 -0.11 7.84
CA SER A 100 6.02 -0.04 7.56
C SER A 100 5.34 0.81 8.65
N ARG A 101 5.74 0.65 9.92
CA ARG A 101 5.34 1.53 11.03
C ARG A 101 5.84 2.97 10.91
N VAL A 102 7.12 3.21 10.61
CA VAL A 102 7.61 4.58 10.41
C VAL A 102 6.84 5.27 9.28
N LEU A 103 6.64 4.59 8.15
CA LEU A 103 5.91 5.09 6.99
C LEU A 103 4.43 5.32 7.31
N SER A 104 3.79 4.46 8.11
CA SER A 104 2.39 4.69 8.51
C SER A 104 2.22 6.01 9.25
N ASP A 105 3.26 6.46 9.96
CA ASP A 105 3.24 7.71 10.70
C ASP A 105 3.61 8.92 9.83
N ILE A 106 4.60 8.80 8.93
CA ILE A 106 5.23 9.98 8.30
C ILE A 106 5.11 10.07 6.78
N LEU A 107 4.73 9.01 6.07
CA LEU A 107 4.68 9.04 4.61
C LEU A 107 3.68 10.08 4.10
N ILE A 108 2.43 9.97 4.55
CA ILE A 108 1.36 10.87 4.11
C ILE A 108 1.68 12.32 4.48
N PRO A 109 2.09 12.65 5.73
CA PRO A 109 2.59 13.98 6.06
C PRO A 109 3.70 14.47 5.14
N THR A 110 4.67 13.62 4.79
CA THR A 110 5.79 14.00 3.92
C THR A 110 5.33 14.33 2.50
N VAL A 111 4.43 13.51 1.94
CA VAL A 111 3.83 13.77 0.61
C VAL A 111 3.03 15.07 0.63
N ALA A 112 2.21 15.26 1.66
CA ALA A 112 1.43 16.48 1.83
C ALA A 112 2.33 17.72 1.93
N MET A 113 3.39 17.67 2.73
CA MET A 113 4.34 18.78 2.87
C MET A 113 5.08 19.09 1.56
N GLU A 114 5.46 18.08 0.78
CA GLU A 114 6.09 18.30 -0.52
C GLU A 114 5.11 18.93 -1.51
N LEU A 115 3.84 18.50 -1.52
CA LEU A 115 2.78 19.14 -2.31
C LEU A 115 2.57 20.59 -1.88
N ALA A 116 2.41 20.85 -0.57
CA ALA A 116 2.28 22.18 0.01
C ALA A 116 3.40 23.11 -0.45
N SER A 117 4.64 22.62 -0.34
CA SER A 117 5.85 23.36 -0.69
C SER A 117 5.84 23.78 -2.16
N ARG A 118 5.41 22.88 -3.06
CA ARG A 118 5.39 23.15 -4.51
C ARG A 118 4.20 23.99 -4.96
N ILE A 119 3.05 23.83 -4.33
CA ILE A 119 1.89 24.70 -4.54
C ILE A 119 2.23 26.13 -4.13
N ASN A 120 2.85 26.30 -2.96
CA ASN A 120 3.22 27.62 -2.43
C ASN A 120 4.45 28.23 -3.10
N ASN A 121 5.36 27.41 -3.65
CA ASN A 121 6.58 27.86 -4.32
C ASN A 121 6.86 27.11 -5.65
N PRO A 122 6.05 27.29 -6.70
CA PRO A 122 6.16 26.52 -7.95
C PRO A 122 7.47 26.76 -8.73
N GLY A 123 8.24 27.80 -8.38
CA GLY A 123 9.54 28.11 -8.99
C GLY A 123 10.75 27.43 -8.33
N ALA A 124 10.59 26.81 -7.15
CA ALA A 124 11.70 26.28 -6.35
C ALA A 124 12.45 25.09 -7.00
N GLY A 125 11.88 24.46 -8.03
CA GLY A 125 12.49 23.34 -8.77
C GLY A 125 13.19 23.71 -10.09
N THR A 126 13.28 25.01 -10.45
CA THR A 126 13.84 25.45 -11.75
C THR A 126 15.28 25.99 -11.66
N SER A 127 16.02 25.69 -10.59
CA SER A 127 17.35 26.28 -10.35
C SER A 127 18.42 25.93 -11.38
N ASP A 128 18.21 24.94 -12.25
CA ASP A 128 19.13 24.58 -13.35
C ASP A 128 18.70 25.08 -14.75
N ALA A 129 17.61 25.84 -14.85
CA ALA A 129 17.22 26.42 -16.13
C ALA A 129 18.07 27.67 -16.44
N GLY A 130 18.90 27.57 -17.48
CA GLY A 130 19.79 28.63 -17.95
C GLY A 130 19.10 29.99 -18.17
N LEU A 131 19.90 31.05 -18.13
CA LEU A 131 19.48 32.46 -18.15
C LEU A 131 18.45 32.82 -19.26
N LEU A 132 18.47 32.09 -20.39
CA LEU A 132 17.55 32.24 -21.53
C LEU A 132 16.12 31.73 -21.27
N GLN A 133 15.91 30.82 -20.31
CA GLN A 133 14.59 30.31 -19.95
C GLN A 133 13.89 31.23 -18.94
N LYS A 134 14.67 31.97 -18.14
CA LYS A 134 14.16 32.99 -17.21
C LYS A 134 13.45 34.13 -17.96
N THR A 135 13.97 34.59 -19.10
CA THR A 135 13.37 35.68 -19.89
C THR A 135 12.12 35.24 -20.66
N LYS A 136 12.03 33.98 -21.12
CA LYS A 136 10.79 33.41 -21.68
C LYS A 136 9.70 33.21 -20.62
N SER A 137 10.07 32.84 -19.38
CA SER A 137 9.11 32.67 -18.28
C SER A 137 8.47 33.98 -17.82
N LEU A 138 9.17 35.11 -17.99
CA LEU A 138 8.63 36.44 -17.66
C LEU A 138 7.57 36.91 -18.67
N LEU A 139 7.70 36.54 -19.95
CA LEU A 139 6.76 36.93 -21.01
C LEU A 139 5.53 36.01 -21.10
N THR A 140 5.60 34.78 -20.56
CA THR A 140 4.48 33.83 -20.52
C THR A 140 3.62 33.92 -19.25
N ARG A 141 4.06 34.64 -18.22
CA ARG A 141 3.32 34.87 -16.96
C ARG A 141 2.10 35.79 -17.05
N LEU A 142 1.72 36.21 -18.27
CA LEU A 142 0.53 37.03 -18.51
C LEU A 142 -0.73 36.19 -18.82
N SER A 143 -0.65 34.87 -18.82
CA SER A 143 -1.83 33.98 -18.81
C SER A 143 -2.05 33.41 -17.42
N SER A 144 -3.28 33.51 -16.91
CA SER A 144 -3.77 32.91 -15.66
C SER A 144 -3.05 31.60 -15.30
N ALA A 145 -2.20 31.62 -14.28
CA ALA A 145 -1.41 30.47 -13.89
C ALA A 145 -2.33 29.35 -13.41
N THR A 146 -2.37 28.24 -14.15
CA THR A 146 -3.03 27.01 -13.72
C THR A 146 -2.43 26.57 -12.37
N PRO A 147 -3.24 26.19 -11.37
CA PRO A 147 -2.73 25.68 -10.09
C PRO A 147 -1.77 24.50 -10.29
N TYR A 148 -0.71 24.40 -9.46
CA TYR A 148 0.33 23.38 -9.59
C TYR A 148 -0.25 21.96 -9.63
N ASP A 149 -1.19 21.71 -8.75
CA ASP A 149 -1.85 20.43 -8.52
C ASP A 149 -2.96 20.12 -9.54
N ALA A 150 -3.34 21.07 -10.39
CA ALA A 150 -4.23 20.81 -11.52
C ALA A 150 -3.50 20.09 -12.67
N ASN A 151 -2.16 20.01 -12.65
CA ASN A 151 -1.38 19.22 -13.59
C ASN A 151 -0.97 17.87 -12.97
N PRO A 152 -1.49 16.73 -13.46
CA PRO A 152 -1.13 15.41 -12.93
C PRO A 152 0.37 15.10 -12.94
N ALA A 153 1.12 15.63 -13.92
CA ALA A 153 2.57 15.42 -13.99
C ALA A 153 3.32 16.14 -12.85
N ASP A 154 2.81 17.28 -12.41
CA ASP A 154 3.36 18.03 -11.29
C ASP A 154 3.10 17.34 -9.95
N VAL A 155 1.87 16.87 -9.74
CA VAL A 155 1.51 16.04 -8.58
C VAL A 155 2.38 14.77 -8.53
N SER A 156 2.54 14.09 -9.67
CA SER A 156 3.37 12.88 -9.76
C SER A 156 4.82 13.16 -9.35
N ARG A 157 5.42 14.25 -9.86
CA ARG A 157 6.78 14.67 -9.48
C ARG A 157 6.90 15.01 -8.00
N ALA A 158 5.86 15.57 -7.39
CA ALA A 158 5.85 15.87 -5.96
C ALA A 158 5.83 14.57 -5.14
N ILE A 159 4.97 13.61 -5.50
CA ILE A 159 4.90 12.29 -4.84
C ILE A 159 6.24 11.56 -4.98
N GLU A 160 6.80 11.49 -6.19
CA GLU A 160 8.10 10.85 -6.44
C GLU A 160 9.22 11.50 -5.62
N ALA A 161 9.25 12.83 -5.53
CA ALA A 161 10.24 13.54 -4.74
C ALA A 161 10.06 13.30 -3.25
N ALA A 162 8.83 13.30 -2.74
CA ALA A 162 8.54 13.00 -1.34
C ALA A 162 9.03 11.60 -0.97
N PHE A 163 8.72 10.59 -1.79
CA PHE A 163 9.14 9.21 -1.58
C PHE A 163 10.65 9.06 -1.58
N THR A 164 11.33 9.59 -2.60
CA THR A 164 12.79 9.47 -2.73
C THR A 164 13.55 10.26 -1.66
N LYS A 165 13.08 11.46 -1.29
CA LYS A 165 13.67 12.24 -0.19
C LYS A 165 13.51 11.53 1.15
N LEU A 166 12.32 11.01 1.43
CA LEU A 166 12.06 10.28 2.67
C LEU A 166 12.89 9.00 2.77
N ASP A 167 12.96 8.24 1.67
CA ASP A 167 13.81 7.06 1.61
C ASP A 167 15.29 7.39 1.80
N ALA A 168 15.79 8.45 1.15
CA ALA A 168 17.16 8.90 1.34
C ALA A 168 17.44 9.26 2.82
N GLN A 169 16.48 9.84 3.55
CA GLN A 169 16.63 10.07 4.98
C GLN A 169 16.70 8.76 5.77
N ILE A 170 15.82 7.80 5.49
CA ILE A 170 15.80 6.48 6.14
C ILE A 170 17.12 5.72 5.89
N VAL A 171 17.55 5.67 4.62
CA VAL A 171 18.73 4.94 4.16
C VAL A 171 20.04 5.63 4.59
N ASN A 172 20.07 6.95 4.73
CA ASN A 172 21.29 7.64 5.17
C ASN A 172 21.35 7.84 6.69
N ALA A 173 20.27 7.59 7.44
CA ALA A 173 20.27 7.78 8.89
C ALA A 173 21.41 7.03 9.60
N PRO A 174 21.68 5.73 9.36
CA PRO A 174 22.82 5.02 9.97
C PRO A 174 24.18 5.68 9.69
N LEU A 175 24.36 6.20 8.47
CA LEU A 175 25.58 6.88 8.05
C LEU A 175 25.74 8.24 8.75
N GLU A 176 24.66 9.01 8.88
CA GLU A 176 24.65 10.29 9.59
C GLU A 176 24.98 10.12 11.07
N ILE A 177 24.41 9.09 11.71
CA ILE A 177 24.69 8.77 13.12
C ILE A 177 26.17 8.41 13.27
N LEU A 178 26.69 7.56 12.37
CA LEU A 178 28.10 7.20 12.36
C LEU A 178 28.99 8.43 12.16
N TYR A 179 28.70 9.26 11.16
CA TYR A 179 29.47 10.47 10.87
C TYR A 179 29.53 11.43 12.07
N ARG A 180 28.41 11.60 12.79
CA ARG A 180 28.34 12.48 13.97
C ARG A 180 29.00 11.88 15.21
N ALA A 181 29.09 10.56 15.30
CA ALA A 181 29.72 9.88 16.42
C ALA A 181 31.24 9.76 16.29
N VAL A 182 31.77 9.85 15.07
CA VAL A 182 33.21 9.77 14.83
C VAL A 182 33.86 11.13 15.08
N ASP A 183 34.82 11.19 16.00
CA ASP A 183 35.72 12.34 16.13
C ASP A 183 36.48 12.56 14.80
N GLN A 184 36.52 13.79 14.30
CA GLN A 184 37.20 14.15 13.05
C GLN A 184 38.70 13.74 13.05
N GLU A 185 39.34 13.64 14.22
CA GLU A 185 40.70 13.07 14.35
C GLU A 185 40.74 11.52 14.32
N ALA A 186 39.68 10.84 14.78
CA ALA A 186 39.55 9.38 14.75
C ALA A 186 39.27 8.84 13.32
N LEU A 187 38.63 9.64 12.46
CA LEU A 187 38.49 9.39 11.02
C LEU A 187 39.86 9.22 10.34
N LYS A 188 40.86 10.02 10.73
CA LYS A 188 42.26 9.88 10.24
C LYS A 188 42.93 8.60 10.73
N LYS A 189 42.43 7.99 11.82
CA LYS A 189 42.96 6.78 12.47
C LYS A 189 42.14 5.51 12.16
N LYS A 190 41.09 5.60 11.30
CA LYS A 190 40.18 4.49 10.94
C LYS A 190 39.52 3.77 12.14
N LEU A 191 39.26 4.50 13.23
CA LEU A 191 38.57 3.95 14.40
C LEU A 191 37.04 4.11 14.20
N ILE A 192 36.33 2.99 14.19
CA ILE A 192 34.87 2.95 14.01
C ILE A 192 34.21 2.87 15.41
N PRO A 193 33.33 3.81 15.79
CA PRO A 193 32.65 3.80 17.09
C PRO A 193 31.52 2.75 17.15
N ASP A 194 31.26 2.23 18.35
CA ASP A 194 30.11 1.35 18.64
C ASP A 194 28.83 2.19 18.82
N LEU A 195 27.85 1.94 17.94
CA LEU A 195 26.56 2.65 17.91
C LEU A 195 25.36 1.71 17.95
N SER A 196 25.57 0.51 18.47
CA SER A 196 24.60 -0.58 18.54
C SER A 196 23.19 -0.17 19.02
N ASN A 197 23.01 0.84 19.88
CA ASN A 197 21.70 1.16 20.49
C ASN A 197 20.85 2.21 19.74
N HIS A 198 21.09 2.49 18.45
CA HIS A 198 20.34 3.56 17.74
C HIS A 198 18.99 3.09 17.12
N PRO A 199 17.86 3.81 17.30
CA PRO A 199 16.50 3.29 17.12
C PRO A 199 15.82 3.37 15.72
N LEU A 200 16.51 3.53 14.58
CA LEU A 200 15.85 3.79 13.27
C LEU A 200 16.44 2.98 12.10
N ALA A 201 15.66 2.12 11.44
CA ALA A 201 15.94 1.59 10.07
C ALA A 201 14.77 0.80 9.38
N GLU A 202 14.51 1.16 8.10
CA GLU A 202 14.15 0.43 6.83
C GLU A 202 12.86 -0.43 6.51
N SER A 203 12.15 -0.16 5.35
CA SER A 203 11.14 -0.98 4.54
C SER A 203 10.13 -0.16 3.64
N SER A 204 9.27 -0.79 2.78
CA SER A 204 8.57 -0.34 1.51
C SER A 204 7.00 -0.31 1.35
N ILE A 205 6.43 -0.03 0.14
CA ILE A 205 4.97 0.20 -0.20
C ILE A 205 4.46 -0.58 -1.44
N ARG A 206 3.14 -0.96 -1.51
CA ARG A 206 2.50 -1.74 -2.61
C ARG A 206 1.04 -1.36 -3.02
N THR A 207 0.55 -2.09 -4.05
CA THR A 207 -0.57 -2.02 -5.05
C THR A 207 -2.00 -1.60 -4.61
N ALA A 208 -2.74 -0.92 -5.52
CA ALA A 208 -4.14 -0.48 -5.43
C ALA A 208 -5.02 -0.85 -6.67
N LEU A 209 -6.28 -1.22 -6.45
CA LEU A 209 -7.31 -1.67 -7.42
C LEU A 209 -8.60 -0.84 -7.31
N SER A 210 -9.35 -0.60 -8.40
CA SER A 210 -10.67 0.07 -8.36
C SER A 210 -11.80 -0.74 -9.00
N GLY A 211 -13.02 -0.54 -8.49
CA GLY A 211 -14.27 -1.10 -9.03
C GLY A 211 -15.16 -0.01 -9.64
N VAL A 212 -15.54 -0.19 -10.91
CA VAL A 212 -16.42 0.72 -11.65
C VAL A 212 -17.75 0.03 -11.95
N TYR A 213 -18.86 0.64 -11.55
CA TYR A 213 -20.19 0.12 -11.85
C TYR A 213 -20.69 0.69 -13.18
N GLU A 214 -21.08 -0.20 -14.09
CA GLU A 214 -21.66 0.13 -15.39
C GLU A 214 -23.10 -0.32 -15.46
N GLU A 215 -24.01 0.61 -15.67
CA GLU A 215 -25.43 0.32 -15.88
C GLU A 215 -25.64 -0.19 -17.32
N THR A 216 -26.23 -1.37 -17.45
CA THR A 216 -26.60 -1.99 -18.73
C THR A 216 -27.94 -1.48 -19.21
N GLU A 217 -28.23 -1.63 -20.51
CA GLU A 217 -29.44 -1.09 -21.15
C GLU A 217 -30.75 -1.61 -20.55
N ASP A 218 -30.73 -2.77 -19.89
CA ASP A 218 -31.86 -3.40 -19.19
C ASP A 218 -32.05 -2.89 -17.75
N GLY A 219 -31.30 -1.87 -17.31
CA GLY A 219 -31.36 -1.31 -15.95
C GLY A 219 -30.67 -2.17 -14.89
N LYS A 220 -30.01 -3.27 -15.29
CA LYS A 220 -29.06 -4.00 -14.43
C LYS A 220 -27.68 -3.34 -14.52
N GLY A 221 -26.67 -3.93 -13.89
CA GLY A 221 -25.31 -3.44 -14.10
C GLY A 221 -24.23 -4.49 -13.91
N THR A 222 -23.05 -4.16 -14.40
CA THR A 222 -21.85 -4.98 -14.37
C THR A 222 -20.73 -4.20 -13.70
N TRP A 223 -19.94 -4.87 -12.86
CA TRP A 223 -18.77 -4.30 -12.22
C TRP A 223 -17.53 -4.47 -13.10
N ARG A 224 -17.07 -3.38 -13.70
CA ARG A 224 -15.81 -3.34 -14.41
C ARG A 224 -14.62 -3.23 -13.44
N VAL A 225 -13.69 -4.15 -13.59
CA VAL A 225 -12.42 -4.21 -12.84
C VAL A 225 -11.40 -3.30 -13.51
N GLU A 226 -10.90 -2.32 -12.77
CA GLU A 226 -9.86 -1.39 -13.24
C GLU A 226 -8.66 -1.40 -12.28
N VAL A 227 -7.60 -2.11 -12.66
CA VAL A 227 -6.32 -2.10 -11.95
C VAL A 227 -5.63 -0.74 -12.16
N LEU A 228 -5.24 -0.08 -11.06
CA LEU A 228 -4.65 1.26 -11.06
C LEU A 228 -3.13 1.27 -10.86
N THR A 229 -2.54 0.12 -10.54
CA THR A 229 -1.11 -0.03 -10.23
C THR A 229 -0.56 -1.28 -10.89
N GLU A 230 0.75 -1.32 -11.08
CA GLU A 230 1.45 -2.52 -11.54
C GLU A 230 2.37 -3.04 -10.44
N ASP A 231 2.44 -4.36 -10.32
CA ASP A 231 3.31 -5.00 -9.33
C ASP A 231 4.78 -4.75 -9.67
N GLN A 232 5.49 -4.14 -8.75
CA GLN A 232 6.90 -3.78 -8.92
C GLN A 232 7.79 -4.93 -8.45
N THR A 233 7.93 -5.97 -9.27
CA THR A 233 8.76 -7.15 -9.00
C THR A 233 9.69 -7.44 -10.18
N GLY A 234 10.68 -8.31 -9.97
CA GLY A 234 11.54 -8.77 -11.08
C GLY A 234 10.81 -9.58 -12.16
N ARG A 235 9.54 -9.99 -11.96
CA ARG A 235 8.74 -10.65 -13.00
C ARG A 235 7.97 -9.68 -13.87
N ASN A 236 7.78 -8.43 -13.42
CA ASN A 236 7.17 -7.40 -14.26
C ASN A 236 8.15 -7.04 -15.40
N PRO A 237 7.76 -7.19 -16.68
CA PRO A 237 8.64 -6.88 -17.81
C PRO A 237 9.12 -5.43 -17.84
N ASN A 238 8.30 -4.48 -17.36
CA ASN A 238 8.67 -3.06 -17.28
C ASN A 238 9.80 -2.85 -16.27
N GLU A 239 9.70 -3.47 -15.09
CA GLU A 239 10.72 -3.39 -14.05
C GLU A 239 12.00 -4.15 -14.41
N LEU A 240 11.87 -5.32 -15.05
CA LEU A 240 13.03 -6.04 -15.56
C LEU A 240 13.79 -5.18 -16.57
N LYS A 241 13.09 -4.56 -17.53
CA LYS A 241 13.70 -3.68 -18.53
C LYS A 241 14.34 -2.45 -17.87
N ARG A 242 13.67 -1.85 -16.89
CA ARG A 242 14.23 -0.72 -16.11
C ARG A 242 15.55 -1.12 -15.47
N LEU A 243 15.56 -2.18 -14.67
CA LEU A 243 16.76 -2.67 -13.98
C LEU A 243 17.89 -2.99 -14.97
N GLN A 244 17.60 -3.67 -16.09
CA GLN A 244 18.61 -3.96 -17.11
C GLN A 244 19.19 -2.69 -17.76
N SER A 245 18.42 -1.61 -17.84
CA SER A 245 18.88 -0.33 -18.41
C SER A 245 19.64 0.56 -17.42
N GLU A 246 19.43 0.37 -16.12
CA GLU A 246 20.10 1.13 -15.05
C GLU A 246 21.49 0.56 -14.70
N HIS A 247 21.81 -0.63 -15.20
CA HIS A 247 23.06 -1.34 -14.90
C HIS A 247 23.86 -1.68 -16.17
N PRO A 248 25.19 -1.90 -16.05
CA PRO A 248 26.02 -2.35 -17.17
C PRO A 248 25.49 -3.62 -17.83
N ALA A 249 25.73 -3.76 -19.14
CA ALA A 249 25.20 -4.87 -19.94
C ALA A 249 25.67 -6.25 -19.45
N ASP A 250 26.85 -6.36 -18.82
CA ASP A 250 27.36 -7.62 -18.25
C ASP A 250 26.64 -8.03 -16.95
N GLU A 251 25.74 -7.20 -16.43
CA GLU A 251 24.91 -7.47 -15.26
C GLU A 251 23.46 -7.83 -15.61
N ALA A 252 23.06 -7.72 -16.88
CA ALA A 252 21.65 -7.84 -17.30
C ALA A 252 20.96 -9.15 -16.89
N ASP A 253 21.71 -10.26 -16.81
CA ASP A 253 21.22 -11.58 -16.36
C ASP A 253 21.28 -11.77 -14.85
N ALA A 254 21.94 -10.85 -14.14
CA ALA A 254 22.17 -10.91 -12.70
C ALA A 254 21.27 -9.97 -11.89
N VAL A 255 20.82 -8.85 -12.48
CA VAL A 255 19.93 -7.88 -11.82
C VAL A 255 18.65 -8.52 -11.31
N VAL A 256 18.11 -9.52 -12.02
CA VAL A 256 16.97 -10.33 -11.61
C VAL A 256 17.28 -11.81 -11.80
N ARG A 257 17.03 -12.62 -10.76
CA ARG A 257 17.13 -14.09 -10.81
C ARG A 257 15.90 -14.71 -10.17
N ASN A 258 15.25 -15.63 -10.88
CA ASN A 258 14.01 -16.29 -10.43
C ASN A 258 12.88 -15.30 -10.06
N GLY A 259 12.82 -14.15 -10.75
CA GLY A 259 11.87 -13.06 -10.48
C GLY A 259 12.23 -12.17 -9.28
N ARG A 260 13.38 -12.39 -8.65
CA ARG A 260 13.86 -11.64 -7.48
C ARG A 260 15.09 -10.81 -7.79
N ILE A 261 15.17 -9.61 -7.23
CA ILE A 261 16.29 -8.68 -7.40
C ILE A 261 17.55 -9.28 -6.79
N LEU A 262 18.60 -9.41 -7.60
CA LEU A 262 19.83 -10.14 -7.28
C LEU A 262 19.60 -11.56 -6.72
N GLY A 263 18.44 -12.15 -7.01
CA GLY A 263 17.99 -13.46 -6.49
C GLY A 263 17.51 -13.48 -5.04
N GLY A 264 17.42 -12.32 -4.37
CA GLY A 264 17.07 -12.23 -2.96
C GLY A 264 15.72 -11.58 -2.68
N LEU A 265 15.56 -10.33 -3.11
CA LEU A 265 14.41 -9.48 -2.78
C LEU A 265 13.29 -9.65 -3.80
N GLU A 266 12.04 -9.74 -3.34
CA GLU A 266 10.87 -9.83 -4.21
C GLU A 266 10.52 -8.47 -4.87
N PRO A 267 10.33 -7.37 -4.11
CA PRO A 267 10.05 -6.08 -4.70
C PRO A 267 11.27 -5.48 -5.42
N SER A 268 11.06 -4.92 -6.62
CA SER A 268 12.03 -4.10 -7.36
C SER A 268 12.11 -2.67 -6.85
N ARG A 269 11.06 -2.23 -6.14
CA ARG A 269 10.95 -0.90 -5.56
C ARG A 269 10.56 -0.98 -4.10
N ALA A 270 11.35 -0.35 -3.26
CA ALA A 270 11.18 -0.39 -1.83
C ALA A 270 11.82 0.82 -1.14
N PHE A 271 11.15 1.35 -0.12
CA PHE A 271 11.80 2.17 0.90
C PHE A 271 12.67 1.26 1.79
N GLY A 272 13.71 1.82 2.42
CA GLY A 272 14.69 1.02 3.16
C GLY A 272 15.43 0.05 2.26
N ASP A 273 15.50 -1.25 2.62
CA ASP A 273 16.27 -2.26 1.87
C ASP A 273 17.68 -1.79 1.51
N ALA A 274 18.31 -1.08 2.43
CA ALA A 274 19.48 -0.28 2.15
C ALA A 274 20.67 -1.14 1.72
N ARG A 275 20.68 -2.41 2.09
CA ARG A 275 21.65 -3.41 1.58
C ARG A 275 21.64 -3.63 0.06
N TYR A 276 20.57 -3.23 -0.64
CA TYR A 276 20.49 -3.22 -2.11
C TYR A 276 20.83 -1.84 -2.70
N LYS A 277 21.00 -0.81 -1.85
CA LYS A 277 21.26 0.58 -2.21
C LYS A 277 22.68 1.03 -1.88
N TRP A 278 23.26 0.53 -0.80
CA TRP A 278 24.59 0.85 -0.33
C TRP A 278 25.68 0.04 -1.06
N PRO A 279 26.84 0.65 -1.35
CA PRO A 279 28.08 -0.06 -1.67
C PRO A 279 28.47 -1.09 -0.61
N ARG A 280 29.27 -2.09 -0.98
CA ARG A 280 29.70 -3.16 -0.05
C ARG A 280 30.51 -2.61 1.11
N GLU A 281 31.38 -1.66 0.82
CA GLU A 281 32.27 -1.02 1.77
C GLU A 281 31.47 -0.28 2.86
N VAL A 282 30.36 0.35 2.45
CA VAL A 282 29.43 0.99 3.39
C VAL A 282 28.76 -0.05 4.29
N GLN A 283 28.28 -1.16 3.71
CA GLN A 283 27.68 -2.25 4.50
C GLN A 283 28.68 -2.85 5.51
N GLU A 284 29.95 -3.01 5.12
CA GLU A 284 31.01 -3.51 6.02
C GLU A 284 31.29 -2.54 7.18
N VAL A 285 31.37 -1.24 6.89
CA VAL A 285 31.57 -0.20 7.92
C VAL A 285 30.38 -0.15 8.89
N LEU A 286 29.16 -0.19 8.38
CA LEU A 286 27.94 -0.21 9.20
C LEU A 286 27.84 -1.51 10.03
N ASN A 287 28.22 -2.66 9.47
CA ASN A 287 28.26 -3.92 10.20
C ASN A 287 29.19 -3.82 11.42
N LYS A 288 30.40 -3.28 11.22
CA LYS A 288 31.38 -3.07 12.29
C LYS A 288 30.90 -2.09 13.36
N ALA A 289 30.22 -1.01 12.95
CA ALA A 289 29.77 0.03 13.87
C ALA A 289 28.54 -0.39 14.70
N PHE A 290 27.58 -1.09 14.10
CA PHE A 290 26.25 -1.29 14.69
C PHE A 290 25.96 -2.74 15.11
N MET A 291 26.59 -3.73 14.47
CA MET A 291 26.20 -5.14 14.59
C MET A 291 27.23 -5.98 15.33
N GLU A 292 28.52 -5.89 14.95
CA GLU A 292 29.61 -6.61 15.62
C GLU A 292 29.68 -6.35 17.15
N PRO A 293 29.49 -5.12 17.67
CA PRO A 293 29.50 -4.87 19.10
C PRO A 293 28.37 -5.58 19.87
N LYS A 294 27.27 -5.92 19.18
CA LYS A 294 26.18 -6.75 19.73
C LYS A 294 26.43 -8.24 19.64
N GLY A 295 27.58 -8.66 19.08
CA GLY A 295 27.80 -10.06 18.69
C GLY A 295 26.87 -10.51 17.55
N GLN A 296 26.39 -9.57 16.73
CA GLN A 296 25.51 -9.82 15.58
C GLN A 296 26.25 -9.56 14.27
N ALA A 297 25.65 -9.98 13.16
CA ALA A 297 26.16 -9.71 11.83
C ALA A 297 25.02 -9.33 10.88
N MET A 298 25.25 -8.32 10.05
CA MET A 298 24.43 -8.06 8.87
C MET A 298 24.47 -9.27 7.95
N ARG A 299 23.36 -9.50 7.26
CA ARG A 299 23.33 -10.52 6.21
C ARG A 299 24.34 -10.15 5.10
N PRO A 300 25.24 -11.07 4.69
CA PRO A 300 26.27 -10.78 3.70
C PRO A 300 25.69 -10.20 2.40
N PRO A 301 26.31 -9.18 1.79
CA PRO A 301 25.77 -8.56 0.57
C PRO A 301 25.63 -9.59 -0.57
N PRO A 302 24.60 -9.47 -1.43
CA PRO A 302 24.42 -10.40 -2.54
C PRO A 302 25.70 -10.54 -3.39
N PRO A 303 26.11 -11.72 -3.85
CA PRO A 303 27.36 -11.88 -4.62
C PRO A 303 27.44 -11.01 -5.88
N MET A 304 26.28 -10.70 -6.49
CA MET A 304 26.19 -9.89 -7.70
C MET A 304 25.93 -8.40 -7.45
N LEU A 305 26.01 -7.91 -6.21
CA LEU A 305 25.94 -6.49 -5.89
C LEU A 305 27.23 -5.79 -6.39
N LYS A 306 27.23 -5.30 -7.63
CA LYS A 306 28.37 -4.67 -8.31
C LYS A 306 28.20 -3.15 -8.42
N THR A 307 27.08 -2.68 -8.98
CA THR A 307 26.75 -1.26 -9.19
C THR A 307 25.45 -0.86 -8.47
N PRO A 308 25.42 -0.86 -7.12
CA PRO A 308 24.25 -0.35 -6.40
C PRO A 308 24.00 1.13 -6.70
N PRO A 309 22.75 1.63 -6.60
CA PRO A 309 21.56 0.93 -6.08
C PRO A 309 20.85 0.03 -7.11
N TYR A 310 20.33 -1.13 -6.67
CA TYR A 310 19.49 -2.05 -7.49
C TYR A 310 18.00 -1.96 -7.16
N VAL A 311 17.63 -1.17 -6.16
CA VAL A 311 16.27 -0.99 -5.66
C VAL A 311 16.05 0.49 -5.40
N THR A 312 14.87 1.01 -5.73
CA THR A 312 14.50 2.42 -5.56
C THR A 312 13.21 2.57 -4.78
N ALA A 313 13.04 3.66 -4.03
CA ALA A 313 11.75 4.02 -3.45
C ALA A 313 10.87 4.85 -4.39
N THR A 314 11.36 5.22 -5.59
CA THR A 314 10.57 6.00 -6.56
C THR A 314 9.30 5.24 -6.95
N PRO A 315 8.09 5.74 -6.65
CA PRO A 315 6.85 5.05 -6.98
C PRO A 315 6.56 5.09 -8.49
N VAL A 316 5.66 4.22 -8.96
CA VAL A 316 4.97 4.41 -10.23
C VAL A 316 3.65 5.10 -9.94
N VAL A 317 3.43 6.27 -10.53
CA VAL A 317 2.23 7.07 -10.29
C VAL A 317 1.26 6.95 -11.44
N THR A 318 0.04 6.53 -11.13
CA THR A 318 -1.09 6.51 -12.07
C THR A 318 -2.09 7.59 -11.68
N HIS A 319 -2.47 8.43 -12.64
CA HIS A 319 -3.51 9.43 -12.44
C HIS A 319 -4.83 8.98 -13.08
N ARG A 320 -5.91 8.96 -12.29
CA ARG A 320 -7.26 8.61 -12.75
C ARG A 320 -8.25 9.70 -12.32
N PRO A 321 -8.84 10.45 -13.26
CA PRO A 321 -9.89 11.42 -12.92
C PRO A 321 -11.10 10.73 -12.30
N LEU A 322 -11.61 11.30 -11.21
CA LEU A 322 -12.86 10.87 -10.58
C LEU A 322 -14.04 11.52 -11.30
N SER A 323 -14.48 10.90 -12.40
CA SER A 323 -15.50 11.46 -13.30
C SER A 323 -16.90 11.64 -12.69
N PHE A 324 -17.10 11.20 -11.44
CA PHE A 324 -18.32 11.44 -10.66
C PHE A 324 -18.30 12.77 -9.91
N LEU A 325 -17.20 13.51 -9.96
CA LEU A 325 -17.05 14.82 -9.35
C LEU A 325 -17.06 15.94 -10.41
N PRO A 326 -17.72 17.08 -10.14
CA PRO A 326 -18.65 17.29 -9.01
C PRO A 326 -19.88 16.37 -9.12
N LEU A 327 -20.55 16.11 -7.99
CA LEU A 327 -21.76 15.29 -8.01
C LEU A 327 -22.81 15.90 -8.97
N PRO A 328 -23.47 15.09 -9.82
CA PRO A 328 -24.49 15.59 -10.75
C PRO A 328 -25.59 16.36 -10.01
N GLU A 329 -26.24 17.32 -10.66
CA GLU A 329 -27.47 17.91 -10.13
C GLU A 329 -28.53 16.81 -9.91
N LYS A 330 -29.45 16.99 -8.94
CA LYS A 330 -30.41 15.94 -8.56
C LYS A 330 -31.23 15.41 -9.74
N ASP A 331 -31.53 16.27 -10.71
CA ASP A 331 -32.34 15.95 -11.89
C ASP A 331 -31.50 15.62 -13.14
N ALA A 332 -30.17 15.63 -13.03
CA ALA A 332 -29.29 15.29 -14.14
C ALA A 332 -29.31 13.76 -14.41
N PRO A 333 -29.18 13.33 -15.67
CA PRO A 333 -29.07 11.91 -16.00
C PRO A 333 -27.92 11.27 -15.21
N LYS A 334 -28.21 10.17 -14.51
CA LYS A 334 -27.16 9.43 -13.78
C LYS A 334 -26.11 8.94 -14.78
N PRO A 335 -24.80 9.12 -14.48
CA PRO A 335 -23.77 8.65 -15.37
C PRO A 335 -23.80 7.11 -15.45
N LYS A 336 -23.76 6.58 -16.68
CA LYS A 336 -23.90 5.15 -16.96
C LYS A 336 -22.71 4.30 -16.53
N SER A 337 -21.52 4.90 -16.37
CA SER A 337 -20.30 4.23 -15.93
C SER A 337 -19.61 5.11 -14.90
N VAL A 338 -19.48 4.61 -13.67
CA VAL A 338 -18.95 5.40 -12.57
C VAL A 338 -18.15 4.54 -11.62
N MET A 339 -16.96 5.00 -11.24
CA MET A 339 -16.22 4.40 -10.14
C MET A 339 -17.10 4.40 -8.88
N ARG A 340 -17.03 3.37 -8.05
CA ARG A 340 -17.79 3.31 -6.78
C ARG A 340 -16.91 3.07 -5.57
N PHE A 341 -15.79 2.38 -5.76
CA PHE A 341 -14.87 2.08 -4.68
C PHE A 341 -13.44 1.86 -5.18
N LEU A 342 -12.52 1.94 -4.24
CA LEU A 342 -11.10 1.63 -4.34
C LEU A 342 -10.74 0.58 -3.28
N VAL A 343 -9.92 -0.39 -3.62
CA VAL A 343 -9.35 -1.39 -2.72
C VAL A 343 -7.84 -1.26 -2.74
N LEU A 344 -7.24 -0.96 -1.59
CA LEU A 344 -5.81 -1.03 -1.35
C LEU A 344 -5.56 -2.27 -0.49
N ALA A 345 -4.61 -3.12 -0.86
CA ALA A 345 -4.26 -4.26 -0.03
C ALA A 345 -2.81 -4.71 -0.25
N THR A 346 -2.24 -5.32 0.78
CA THR A 346 -0.95 -6.03 0.69
C THR A 346 -1.10 -7.33 -0.08
N ASP A 347 0.02 -7.92 -0.50
CA ASP A 347 0.00 -9.08 -1.39
C ASP A 347 -0.59 -10.34 -0.75
N GLY A 348 -0.67 -10.39 0.59
CA GLY A 348 -1.39 -11.44 1.30
C GLY A 348 -2.87 -11.57 0.93
N LEU A 349 -3.52 -10.49 0.47
CA LEU A 349 -4.88 -10.58 -0.12
C LEU A 349 -4.81 -11.09 -1.55
N TRP A 350 -4.00 -10.43 -2.38
CA TRP A 350 -3.96 -10.67 -3.82
C TRP A 350 -3.43 -12.06 -4.16
N ASP A 351 -2.60 -12.66 -3.32
CA ASP A 351 -2.14 -14.05 -3.48
C ASP A 351 -3.28 -15.06 -3.34
N GLU A 352 -4.34 -14.72 -2.62
CA GLU A 352 -5.47 -15.61 -2.34
C GLU A 352 -6.69 -15.35 -3.26
N LEU A 353 -6.90 -14.11 -3.71
CA LEU A 353 -8.07 -13.70 -4.51
C LEU A 353 -7.66 -13.02 -5.82
N SER A 354 -8.39 -13.31 -6.90
CA SER A 354 -8.26 -12.57 -8.16
C SER A 354 -8.86 -11.17 -8.06
N ASN A 355 -8.45 -10.26 -8.95
CA ASN A 355 -9.00 -8.90 -9.01
C ASN A 355 -10.53 -8.91 -9.22
N GLU A 356 -11.03 -9.82 -10.06
CA GLU A 356 -12.46 -10.00 -10.32
C GLU A 356 -13.20 -10.53 -9.10
N GLU A 357 -12.61 -11.47 -8.35
CA GLU A 357 -13.20 -11.99 -7.11
C GLU A 357 -13.30 -10.87 -6.06
N VAL A 358 -12.25 -10.07 -5.88
CA VAL A 358 -12.26 -8.93 -4.95
C VAL A 358 -13.35 -7.92 -5.34
N VAL A 359 -13.45 -7.55 -6.61
CA VAL A 359 -14.47 -6.61 -7.07
C VAL A 359 -15.89 -7.18 -6.92
N ALA A 360 -16.09 -8.47 -7.21
CA ALA A 360 -17.39 -9.13 -7.02
C ALA A 360 -17.80 -9.20 -5.53
N LEU A 361 -16.85 -9.49 -4.63
CA LEU A 361 -17.09 -9.54 -3.19
C LEU A 361 -17.45 -8.16 -2.63
N VAL A 362 -16.68 -7.11 -2.96
CA VAL A 362 -16.98 -5.73 -2.54
C VAL A 362 -18.30 -5.25 -3.16
N GLY A 363 -18.52 -5.48 -4.45
CA GLY A 363 -19.75 -5.12 -5.14
C GLY A 363 -20.97 -5.78 -4.50
N GLY A 364 -20.91 -7.10 -4.25
CA GLY A 364 -21.97 -7.83 -3.56
C GLY A 364 -22.21 -7.33 -2.13
N TYR A 365 -21.13 -7.05 -1.39
CA TYR A 365 -21.22 -6.50 -0.04
C TYR A 365 -21.99 -5.18 -0.01
N LEU A 366 -21.62 -4.23 -0.88
CA LEU A 366 -22.23 -2.91 -1.02
C LEU A 366 -23.66 -2.97 -1.58
N SER A 367 -23.97 -3.96 -2.42
CA SER A 367 -25.32 -4.23 -2.91
C SER A 367 -26.21 -4.99 -1.91
N GLY A 368 -25.72 -5.28 -0.70
CA GLY A 368 -26.52 -5.89 0.36
C GLY A 368 -26.67 -7.42 0.27
N VAL A 369 -25.83 -8.11 -0.51
CA VAL A 369 -25.78 -9.58 -0.53
C VAL A 369 -25.38 -10.09 0.85
N ARG A 370 -26.09 -11.10 1.38
CA ARG A 370 -25.84 -11.68 2.71
C ARG A 370 -25.94 -13.21 2.70
N GLY A 371 -25.30 -13.84 3.67
CA GLY A 371 -25.30 -15.30 3.84
C GLY A 371 -24.18 -16.01 3.09
N THR A 372 -24.35 -17.31 2.85
CA THR A 372 -23.36 -18.14 2.13
C THR A 372 -23.78 -18.29 0.68
N ILE A 373 -22.92 -17.89 -0.25
CA ILE A 373 -23.21 -17.85 -1.69
C ILE A 373 -22.29 -18.84 -2.42
N PRO A 374 -22.80 -19.85 -3.13
CA PRO A 374 -21.95 -20.73 -3.95
C PRO A 374 -21.09 -19.91 -4.93
N LYS A 375 -19.83 -20.31 -5.12
CA LYS A 375 -18.91 -19.54 -5.97
C LYS A 375 -19.42 -19.39 -7.41
N ASN A 376 -20.11 -20.39 -7.93
CA ASN A 376 -20.71 -20.38 -9.27
C ASN A 376 -21.92 -19.47 -9.41
N ASP A 377 -22.57 -19.10 -8.30
CA ASP A 377 -23.76 -18.25 -8.31
C ASP A 377 -23.39 -16.77 -8.24
N LEU A 378 -22.24 -16.44 -7.61
CA LEU A 378 -21.81 -15.04 -7.44
C LEU A 378 -21.70 -14.27 -8.77
N PRO A 379 -21.14 -14.80 -9.87
CA PRO A 379 -21.10 -14.07 -11.15
C PRO A 379 -22.48 -13.72 -11.72
N SER A 380 -23.53 -14.47 -11.35
CA SER A 380 -24.90 -14.15 -11.77
C SER A 380 -25.52 -13.05 -10.90
N LEU A 381 -25.13 -12.96 -9.63
CA LEU A 381 -25.59 -11.94 -8.68
C LEU A 381 -24.81 -10.62 -8.81
N VAL A 382 -23.52 -10.73 -9.08
CA VAL A 382 -22.57 -9.61 -9.18
C VAL A 382 -21.71 -9.83 -10.43
N PRO A 383 -22.24 -9.53 -11.63
CA PRO A 383 -21.49 -9.69 -12.87
C PRO A 383 -20.24 -8.81 -12.86
N THR A 384 -19.10 -9.36 -13.28
CA THR A 384 -17.85 -8.61 -13.44
C THR A 384 -17.34 -8.66 -14.87
N SER A 385 -16.66 -7.60 -15.29
CA SER A 385 -15.94 -7.52 -16.56
C SER A 385 -14.53 -6.97 -16.34
N ILE A 386 -13.56 -7.39 -17.15
CA ILE A 386 -12.19 -6.89 -17.05
C ILE A 386 -12.08 -5.63 -17.92
N GLY A 387 -11.80 -4.48 -17.30
CA GLY A 387 -11.47 -3.24 -18.01
C GLY A 387 -9.97 -3.14 -18.32
N ASN A 388 -9.15 -3.19 -17.27
CA ASN A 388 -7.70 -3.29 -17.36
C ASN A 388 -7.19 -4.33 -16.35
N ALA A 389 -6.45 -5.32 -16.84
CA ALA A 389 -5.91 -6.43 -16.03
C ALA A 389 -4.64 -6.04 -15.25
N GLY A 390 -4.01 -4.91 -15.56
CA GLY A 390 -2.74 -4.51 -14.95
C GLY A 390 -1.57 -5.43 -15.32
N VAL A 391 -0.49 -5.37 -14.54
CA VAL A 391 0.67 -6.26 -14.66
C VAL A 391 0.89 -6.97 -13.33
N GLU A 392 0.72 -8.28 -13.34
CA GLU A 392 0.87 -9.14 -12.16
C GLU A 392 2.31 -9.64 -12.01
N GLY A 393 2.87 -9.48 -10.81
CA GLY A 393 4.28 -9.75 -10.52
C GLY A 393 4.58 -11.16 -10.02
N LYS A 394 3.56 -12.01 -9.91
CA LYS A 394 3.68 -13.36 -9.35
C LYS A 394 3.10 -14.39 -10.32
N ASN A 395 3.77 -15.55 -10.41
CA ASN A 395 3.22 -16.71 -11.10
C ASN A 395 2.10 -17.29 -10.22
N LYS A 396 0.88 -16.82 -10.40
CA LYS A 396 -0.27 -17.38 -9.69
C LYS A 396 -0.88 -18.46 -10.56
N ASP A 397 -0.63 -19.72 -10.18
CA ASP A 397 -1.50 -20.83 -10.56
C ASP A 397 -2.79 -20.71 -9.74
N HIS A 398 -3.58 -19.65 -9.99
CA HIS A 398 -4.96 -19.59 -9.55
C HIS A 398 -5.72 -20.66 -10.34
N ARG A 399 -5.60 -21.92 -9.94
CA ARG A 399 -6.63 -22.89 -10.28
C ARG A 399 -7.90 -22.31 -9.69
N ARG A 400 -8.75 -21.73 -10.55
CA ARG A 400 -10.12 -21.34 -10.23
C ARG A 400 -10.79 -22.55 -9.59
N GLN A 401 -10.73 -22.65 -8.27
CA GLN A 401 -11.59 -23.55 -7.54
C GLN A 401 -12.97 -22.92 -7.63
N GLN A 402 -13.67 -23.29 -8.69
CA GLN A 402 -15.08 -22.98 -8.92
C GLN A 402 -15.97 -23.69 -7.87
N GLU A 403 -15.42 -24.67 -7.16
CA GLU A 403 -16.07 -25.34 -6.04
C GLU A 403 -15.92 -24.54 -4.74
N GLY A 404 -16.96 -24.57 -3.91
CA GLY A 404 -17.03 -23.89 -2.62
C GLY A 404 -18.05 -22.76 -2.60
N ALA A 405 -17.96 -21.94 -1.56
CA ALA A 405 -18.86 -20.80 -1.36
C ALA A 405 -18.11 -19.59 -0.82
N TRP A 406 -18.69 -18.41 -1.00
CA TRP A 406 -18.34 -17.15 -0.39
C TRP A 406 -19.18 -16.90 0.86
N ALA A 407 -18.65 -16.12 1.80
CA ALA A 407 -19.34 -15.72 3.02
C ALA A 407 -19.59 -14.21 3.04
N PHE A 408 -20.87 -13.81 3.09
CA PHE A 408 -21.34 -12.43 3.23
C PHE A 408 -21.97 -12.25 4.62
N GLU A 409 -21.16 -12.39 5.67
CA GLU A 409 -21.60 -12.33 7.07
C GLU A 409 -20.91 -11.23 7.91
N ASP A 410 -19.90 -10.57 7.36
CA ASP A 410 -19.15 -9.52 8.07
C ASP A 410 -19.83 -8.15 7.94
N SER A 411 -19.57 -7.29 8.92
CA SER A 411 -20.05 -5.90 8.97
C SER A 411 -19.00 -4.87 8.57
N ASN A 412 -17.79 -5.33 8.24
CA ASN A 412 -16.68 -4.52 7.77
C ASN A 412 -16.13 -5.17 6.50
N VAL A 413 -15.99 -4.41 5.41
CA VAL A 413 -15.63 -4.95 4.09
C VAL A 413 -14.18 -5.43 4.01
N GLY A 414 -13.27 -4.83 4.79
CA GLY A 414 -11.90 -5.35 4.92
C GLY A 414 -11.90 -6.74 5.56
N THR A 415 -12.66 -6.91 6.64
CA THR A 415 -12.86 -8.21 7.32
C THR A 415 -13.51 -9.23 6.37
N HIS A 416 -14.51 -8.79 5.59
CA HIS A 416 -15.18 -9.59 4.57
C HIS A 416 -14.20 -10.13 3.54
N LEU A 417 -13.28 -9.31 3.03
CA LEU A 417 -12.27 -9.74 2.07
C LEU A 417 -11.26 -10.72 2.69
N ILE A 418 -10.76 -10.46 3.90
CA ILE A 418 -9.84 -11.37 4.60
C ILE A 418 -10.48 -12.75 4.85
N ARG A 419 -11.76 -12.79 5.27
CA ARG A 419 -12.51 -14.04 5.45
C ARG A 419 -12.57 -14.83 4.14
N ASN A 420 -12.94 -14.16 3.06
CA ASN A 420 -13.12 -14.81 1.77
C ASN A 420 -11.82 -15.25 1.12
N ALA A 421 -10.72 -14.54 1.37
CA ALA A 421 -9.37 -14.98 0.99
C ALA A 421 -8.98 -16.30 1.66
N LEU A 422 -9.19 -16.42 2.97
CA LEU A 422 -8.65 -17.56 3.73
C LEU A 422 -9.57 -18.79 3.76
N GLY A 423 -10.89 -18.61 3.73
CA GLY A 423 -11.82 -19.72 3.84
C GLY A 423 -13.16 -19.56 3.12
N GLY A 424 -13.59 -18.36 2.75
CA GLY A 424 -14.90 -18.16 2.16
C GLY A 424 -16.00 -18.66 3.09
N GLY A 425 -16.94 -19.43 2.53
CA GLY A 425 -17.98 -20.15 3.25
C GLY A 425 -17.50 -21.41 3.97
N ASP A 426 -16.25 -21.86 3.78
CA ASP A 426 -15.69 -22.99 4.53
C ASP A 426 -15.13 -22.52 5.88
N VAL A 427 -16.04 -22.50 6.87
CA VAL A 427 -15.73 -22.16 8.27
C VAL A 427 -14.64 -23.06 8.85
N THR A 428 -14.55 -24.34 8.43
CA THR A 428 -13.54 -25.26 8.97
C THR A 428 -12.15 -24.91 8.45
N ARG A 429 -12.02 -24.59 7.16
CA ARG A 429 -10.76 -24.12 6.56
C ARG A 429 -10.31 -22.80 7.20
N LEU A 430 -11.22 -21.83 7.32
CA LEU A 430 -10.92 -20.54 7.94
C LEU A 430 -10.39 -20.73 9.36
N ARG A 431 -11.09 -21.53 10.18
CA ARG A 431 -10.68 -21.83 11.55
C ARG A 431 -9.30 -22.46 11.62
N LYS A 432 -9.00 -23.41 10.73
CA LYS A 432 -7.68 -24.05 10.68
C LYS A 432 -6.61 -23.00 10.39
N ILE A 433 -6.75 -22.21 9.32
CA ILE A 433 -5.72 -21.24 8.93
C ILE A 433 -5.54 -20.16 10.01
N ALA A 434 -6.62 -19.57 10.51
CA ALA A 434 -6.58 -18.50 11.51
C ALA A 434 -6.07 -18.96 12.90
N SER A 435 -6.09 -20.27 13.18
CA SER A 435 -5.56 -20.83 14.44
C SER A 435 -4.04 -21.00 14.44
N ILE A 436 -3.38 -21.01 13.27
CA ILE A 436 -1.92 -21.23 13.20
C ILE A 436 -1.20 -19.96 13.69
N PRO A 437 -0.39 -20.05 14.77
CA PRO A 437 0.34 -18.91 15.30
C PRO A 437 1.64 -18.65 14.53
N ALA A 438 2.19 -17.44 14.70
CA ALA A 438 3.56 -17.14 14.31
C ALA A 438 4.55 -18.06 15.07
N PRO A 439 5.68 -18.44 14.46
CA PRO A 439 6.11 -18.14 13.08
C PRO A 439 5.56 -19.14 12.04
N HIS A 440 4.76 -20.13 12.45
CA HIS A 440 4.34 -21.23 11.56
C HIS A 440 3.30 -20.79 10.51
N SER A 441 2.51 -19.76 10.82
CA SER A 441 1.49 -19.14 9.95
C SER A 441 2.03 -18.70 8.61
N ARG A 442 3.30 -18.26 8.53
CA ARG A 442 3.93 -17.76 7.30
C ARG A 442 3.96 -18.77 6.14
N ARG A 443 3.80 -20.06 6.44
CA ARG A 443 3.69 -21.14 5.45
C ARG A 443 2.28 -21.32 4.86
N TYR A 444 1.29 -20.68 5.45
CA TYR A 444 -0.13 -20.88 5.15
C TYR A 444 -0.87 -19.59 4.79
N ARG A 445 -0.34 -18.43 5.21
CA ARG A 445 -0.84 -17.10 4.86
C ARG A 445 0.27 -16.07 5.02
N ASP A 446 0.16 -14.95 4.34
CA ASP A 446 0.95 -13.76 4.63
C ASP A 446 0.26 -12.86 5.67
N ASP A 447 0.95 -11.80 6.09
CA ASP A 447 0.25 -10.65 6.67
C ASP A 447 -0.77 -10.13 5.62
N ILE A 448 -1.99 -9.82 6.06
CA ILE A 448 -3.04 -9.31 5.17
C ILE A 448 -3.55 -8.02 5.76
N THR A 449 -3.44 -6.94 5.00
CA THR A 449 -4.02 -5.64 5.33
C THR A 449 -4.79 -5.12 4.14
N VAL A 450 -6.04 -4.73 4.37
CA VAL A 450 -6.98 -4.30 3.34
C VAL A 450 -7.64 -2.99 3.77
N THR A 451 -7.65 -2.00 2.90
CA THR A 451 -8.43 -0.76 3.03
C THR A 451 -9.35 -0.63 1.82
N VAL A 452 -10.66 -0.56 2.05
CA VAL A 452 -11.66 -0.29 1.02
C VAL A 452 -12.22 1.11 1.23
N VAL A 453 -12.20 1.93 0.19
CA VAL A 453 -12.72 3.31 0.19
C VAL A 453 -13.86 3.41 -0.81
N TRP A 454 -15.00 3.96 -0.40
CA TRP A 454 -16.15 4.18 -1.28
C TRP A 454 -16.86 5.49 -0.92
N TRP A 455 -17.84 5.89 -1.73
CA TRP A 455 -18.53 7.15 -1.56
C TRP A 455 -20.00 7.08 -1.92
N GLU A 456 -20.77 7.96 -1.29
CA GLU A 456 -22.21 8.08 -1.44
C GLU A 456 -22.61 9.56 -1.60
N ASP A 457 -23.74 9.81 -2.27
CA ASP A 457 -24.36 11.13 -2.28
C ASP A 457 -25.10 11.36 -0.96
N GLY A 458 -24.54 12.21 -0.10
CA GLY A 458 -25.10 12.54 1.21
C GLY A 458 -26.11 13.67 1.20
N ARG A 459 -26.40 14.29 0.06
CA ARG A 459 -27.29 15.47 -0.02
C ARG A 459 -28.72 15.14 0.39
N ASP A 460 -29.16 13.90 0.24
CA ASP A 460 -30.50 13.45 0.68
C ASP A 460 -30.55 13.25 2.21
N ALA A 461 -29.55 12.59 2.79
CA ALA A 461 -29.44 12.44 4.26
C ALA A 461 -29.27 13.80 4.98
N GLN A 462 -28.65 14.78 4.32
CA GLN A 462 -28.54 16.14 4.84
C GLN A 462 -29.88 16.89 4.84
N ALA A 463 -30.68 16.73 3.79
CA ALA A 463 -32.02 17.32 3.71
C ALA A 463 -32.99 16.73 4.76
N GLU A 464 -32.89 15.42 5.02
CA GLU A 464 -33.66 14.74 6.07
C GLU A 464 -33.20 15.13 7.49
N ARG A 465 -31.89 15.30 7.72
CA ARG A 465 -31.37 15.74 9.02
C ARG A 465 -31.64 17.22 9.30
N ALA A 466 -31.60 18.08 8.29
CA ALA A 466 -31.93 19.51 8.42
C ALA A 466 -33.43 19.76 8.66
N SER A 467 -34.29 18.79 8.33
CA SER A 467 -35.72 18.84 8.59
C SER A 467 -36.15 18.16 9.90
N ALA A 468 -35.22 17.55 10.64
CA ALA A 468 -35.47 16.96 11.95
C ALA A 468 -35.30 17.99 13.09
N PRO A 469 -36.28 18.15 13.99
CA PRO A 469 -36.17 19.11 15.10
C PRO A 469 -35.30 18.56 16.23
N GLY A 470 -34.10 19.12 16.38
CA GLY A 470 -33.29 19.03 17.60
C GLY A 470 -32.40 17.78 17.73
N GLY A 471 -31.10 17.93 17.50
CA GLY A 471 -30.10 16.93 17.88
C GLY A 471 -28.67 17.45 17.67
N GLN A 472 -27.98 17.77 18.77
CA GLN A 472 -26.55 18.05 18.79
C GLN A 472 -25.77 16.83 18.25
N VAL A 473 -24.87 17.07 17.30
CA VAL A 473 -23.95 16.06 16.78
C VAL A 473 -22.72 16.01 17.68
N VAL A 474 -22.42 14.83 18.21
CA VAL A 474 -21.11 14.49 18.78
C VAL A 474 -20.26 14.00 17.60
N ASP A 475 -19.29 14.80 17.17
CA ASP A 475 -18.29 14.37 16.18
C ASP A 475 -17.47 13.21 16.78
N GLY A 476 -17.55 12.05 16.12
CA GLY A 476 -16.73 10.90 16.44
C GLY A 476 -15.29 11.13 16.00
N GLN A 477 -14.36 10.95 16.94
CA GLN A 477 -12.89 10.92 16.82
C GLN A 477 -12.27 11.84 15.74
N GLU A 478 -11.69 12.92 16.24
CA GLU A 478 -10.89 13.91 15.52
C GLU A 478 -9.70 13.25 14.81
N GLN A 479 -9.84 13.01 13.50
CA GLN A 479 -8.67 12.84 12.64
C GLN A 479 -7.83 14.12 12.75
N ALA A 480 -6.50 13.98 12.81
CA ALA A 480 -5.60 15.14 12.85
C ALA A 480 -5.88 16.06 11.66
N LYS A 481 -6.54 17.20 11.93
CA LYS A 481 -6.84 18.21 10.92
C LYS A 481 -5.55 18.96 10.59
N ALA A 482 -4.91 18.55 9.50
CA ALA A 482 -3.84 19.34 8.89
C ALA A 482 -4.45 20.27 7.84
N LYS A 483 -3.94 21.50 7.76
CA LYS A 483 -4.23 22.44 6.67
C LYS A 483 -3.02 22.53 5.77
N LEU A 484 -3.27 22.53 4.46
CA LEU A 484 -2.27 22.67 3.41
C LEU A 484 -1.97 24.14 3.11
#